data_AF-A0A920VSF8-F1
#
_entry.id   AF-A0A920VSF8-F1
#
_cell.length_a   1.000
_cell.length_b   1.000
_cell.length_c   1.000
_cell.angle_alpha   90.00
_cell.angle_beta   90.00
_cell.angle_gamma   90.00
#
_symmetry.space_group_name_H-M   'P 1'
#
loop_
_entity.id
_entity.type
_entity.pdbx_description
1 polymer ?
#
loop_
_entity_poly.entity_id
_entity_poly.type
_entity_poly.pdbx_seq_one_letter_code
_entity_poly.pdbx_strand_id
1 'polypeptide(L)'
;MSLQHRSRTSYYSPVTPSERLFTHEDVDGTGFKTAKEYDVEGLTGATDVLFGFWRPDGSEAKEYEIRFYPSHDVAVESGTAFADEATGDDAILDKDEATWKEGIKDRRYFFAGPIGTHGSGGVKAKYGGYVIYGNMIMLCEGANAAHSLDRCGALLAAMGADPLE
;
A
#
# COMPACT_ATOMS: atom_id res chain seq x y z
N MET A 1 -17.59 6.09 34.60
CA MET A 1 -17.83 5.11 33.51
C MET A 1 -16.52 4.95 32.77
N SER A 2 -15.92 3.77 32.89
CA SER A 2 -14.55 3.52 32.45
C SER A 2 -14.48 3.58 30.92
N LEU A 3 -13.63 4.46 30.39
CA LEU A 3 -13.23 4.46 28.99
C LEU A 3 -12.47 3.15 28.75
N GLN A 4 -13.15 2.18 28.14
CA GLN A 4 -12.50 0.97 27.66
C GLN A 4 -11.47 1.37 26.61
N HIS A 5 -10.21 1.18 26.98
CA HIS A 5 -9.07 1.21 26.09
C HIS A 5 -9.31 0.12 25.04
N ARG A 6 -9.77 0.51 23.84
CA ARG A 6 -9.93 -0.43 22.73
C ARG A 6 -8.55 -1.02 22.40
N SER A 7 -8.46 -2.34 22.44
CA SER A 7 -7.33 -3.12 21.94
C SER A 7 -7.01 -2.69 20.51
N ARG A 8 -5.73 -2.37 20.24
CA ARG A 8 -5.20 -2.14 18.89
C ARG A 8 -5.08 -3.47 18.16
N THR A 9 -6.21 -4.01 17.71
CA THR A 9 -6.22 -5.14 16.78
C THR A 9 -6.52 -4.56 15.41
N SER A 10 -5.60 -4.75 14.47
CA SER A 10 -5.89 -4.49 13.05
C SER A 10 -7.09 -5.36 12.66
N TYR A 11 -8.14 -4.75 12.12
CA TYR A 11 -9.35 -5.48 11.73
C TYR A 11 -9.20 -6.19 10.37
N TYR A 12 -8.13 -5.89 9.63
CA TYR A 12 -7.92 -6.40 8.28
C TYR A 12 -6.79 -7.42 8.25
N SER A 13 -7.06 -8.55 7.58
CA SER A 13 -6.03 -9.51 7.19
C SER A 13 -5.37 -9.04 5.88
N PRO A 14 -4.19 -9.56 5.50
CA PRO A 14 -3.56 -9.20 4.22
C PRO A 14 -4.45 -9.46 3.00
N VAL A 15 -5.35 -10.43 3.07
CA VAL A 15 -6.38 -10.68 2.06
C VAL A 15 -7.72 -10.82 2.78
N THR A 16 -8.69 -9.99 2.39
CA THR A 16 -10.07 -10.06 2.86
C THR A 16 -10.99 -10.16 1.63
N PRO A 17 -11.70 -11.30 1.45
CA PRO A 17 -12.64 -11.47 0.34
C PRO A 17 -13.71 -10.38 0.35
N SER A 18 -13.97 -9.76 -0.79
CA SER A 18 -15.07 -8.83 -0.99
C SER A 18 -15.30 -8.64 -2.50
N GLU A 19 -16.56 -8.57 -2.92
CA GLU A 19 -16.93 -8.28 -4.32
C GLU A 19 -17.01 -6.78 -4.62
N ARG A 20 -16.64 -5.92 -3.66
CA ARG A 20 -16.72 -4.47 -3.84
C ARG A 20 -15.74 -3.98 -4.90
N LEU A 21 -16.25 -3.21 -5.85
CA LEU A 21 -15.46 -2.50 -6.85
C LEU A 21 -15.27 -1.05 -6.41
N PHE A 22 -14.07 -0.71 -6.02
CA PHE A 22 -13.65 0.65 -5.72
C PHE A 22 -13.25 1.39 -6.99
N THR A 23 -13.44 2.70 -6.94
CA THR A 23 -13.14 3.65 -7.99
C THR A 23 -12.18 4.72 -7.50
N HIS A 24 -11.66 5.55 -8.40
CA HIS A 24 -10.90 6.74 -8.01
C HIS A 24 -11.75 7.70 -7.18
N GLU A 25 -13.07 7.77 -7.41
CA GLU A 25 -13.98 8.63 -6.63
C GLU A 25 -14.08 8.18 -5.16
N ASP A 26 -14.06 6.88 -4.88
CA ASP A 26 -14.00 6.35 -3.50
C ASP A 26 -12.73 6.82 -2.79
N VAL A 27 -11.58 6.75 -3.49
CA VAL A 27 -10.28 7.20 -2.96
C VAL A 27 -10.27 8.71 -2.74
N ASP A 28 -10.67 9.49 -3.74
CA ASP A 28 -10.70 10.96 -3.69
C ASP A 28 -11.65 11.47 -2.60
N GLY A 29 -12.77 10.77 -2.37
CA GLY A 29 -13.74 11.06 -1.32
C GLY A 29 -13.15 11.03 0.09
N THR A 30 -12.03 10.34 0.30
CA THR A 30 -11.32 10.31 1.61
C THR A 30 -10.45 11.54 1.86
N GLY A 31 -10.26 12.40 0.85
CA GLY A 31 -9.29 13.48 0.86
C GLY A 31 -7.87 13.03 0.46
N PHE A 32 -7.71 11.81 -0.06
CA PHE A 32 -6.47 11.33 -0.66
C PHE A 32 -5.92 12.33 -1.67
N LYS A 33 -4.59 12.47 -1.73
CA LYS A 33 -3.90 13.35 -2.67
C LYS A 33 -3.05 12.52 -3.60
N THR A 34 -3.59 12.23 -4.78
CA THR A 34 -2.85 11.60 -5.87
C THR A 34 -1.69 12.48 -6.30
N ALA A 35 -0.48 11.93 -6.26
CA ALA A 35 0.74 12.58 -6.70
C ALA A 35 1.15 12.10 -8.08
N LYS A 36 0.91 10.82 -8.39
CA LYS A 36 1.19 10.20 -9.68
C LYS A 36 0.15 9.12 -9.99
N GLU A 37 -0.12 8.94 -11.27
CA GLU A 37 -0.74 7.74 -11.82
C GLU A 37 0.36 7.00 -12.57
N TYR A 38 0.62 5.75 -12.20
CA TYR A 38 1.67 4.95 -12.83
C TYR A 38 1.16 4.24 -14.08
N ASP A 39 2.04 4.10 -15.07
CA ASP A 39 1.77 3.23 -16.22
C ASP A 39 1.71 1.76 -15.77
N VAL A 40 0.64 1.08 -16.15
CA VAL A 40 0.38 -0.32 -15.81
C VAL A 40 1.09 -1.30 -16.75
N GLU A 41 1.81 -0.83 -17.77
CA GLU A 41 2.59 -1.71 -18.65
C GLU A 41 3.54 -2.62 -17.82
N GLY A 42 3.36 -3.93 -17.96
CA GLY A 42 4.12 -4.95 -17.23
C GLY A 42 3.59 -5.30 -15.83
N LEU A 43 2.56 -4.62 -15.33
CA LEU A 43 1.83 -4.98 -14.11
C LEU A 43 0.57 -5.78 -14.47
N THR A 44 0.73 -7.09 -14.62
CA THR A 44 -0.33 -7.97 -15.15
C THR A 44 -1.65 -7.84 -14.41
N GLY A 45 -2.73 -7.60 -15.17
CA GLY A 45 -4.10 -7.56 -14.65
C GLY A 45 -4.52 -6.25 -14.01
N ALA A 46 -3.60 -5.34 -13.69
CA ALA A 46 -3.94 -4.04 -13.14
C ALA A 46 -4.61 -3.15 -14.22
N THR A 47 -5.63 -2.41 -13.83
CA THR A 47 -6.29 -1.41 -14.68
C THR A 47 -5.69 -0.04 -14.48
N ASP A 48 -5.41 0.33 -13.22
CA ASP A 48 -4.90 1.65 -12.83
C ASP A 48 -4.03 1.53 -11.58
N VAL A 49 -3.11 2.48 -11.39
CA VAL A 49 -2.34 2.59 -10.15
C VAL A 49 -2.20 4.04 -9.72
N LEU A 50 -2.64 4.33 -8.50
CA LEU A 50 -2.46 5.63 -7.85
C LEU A 50 -1.30 5.56 -6.87
N PHE A 51 -0.37 6.51 -6.97
CA PHE A 51 0.57 6.82 -5.90
C PHE A 51 0.25 8.18 -5.30
N GLY A 52 0.18 8.24 -3.98
CA GLY A 52 -0.15 9.49 -3.31
C GLY A 52 -0.14 9.40 -1.79
N PHE A 53 -0.79 10.37 -1.19
CA PHE A 53 -0.71 10.61 0.24
C PHE A 53 -2.10 10.71 0.85
N TRP A 54 -2.26 10.13 2.03
CA TRP A 54 -3.45 10.35 2.85
C TRP A 54 -3.06 10.69 4.28
N ARG A 55 -3.77 11.67 4.85
CA ARG A 55 -3.55 12.18 6.20
C ARG A 55 -4.88 12.14 6.94
N PRO A 56 -5.15 11.11 7.75
CA PRO A 56 -6.28 11.16 8.67
C PRO A 56 -6.09 12.31 9.67
N ASP A 57 -7.20 12.88 10.15
CA ASP A 57 -7.17 14.04 11.05
C ASP A 57 -6.30 13.80 12.28
N GLY A 58 -5.46 14.78 12.60
CA GLY A 58 -4.55 14.72 13.75
C GLY A 58 -3.39 13.74 13.62
N SER A 59 -3.17 13.13 12.44
CA SER A 59 -2.05 12.22 12.17
C SER A 59 -1.06 12.80 11.17
N GLU A 60 0.06 12.11 10.90
CA GLU A 60 0.96 12.46 9.81
C GLU A 60 0.51 11.88 8.47
N ALA A 61 0.82 12.58 7.39
CA ALA A 61 0.59 12.06 6.04
C ALA A 61 1.40 10.77 5.83
N LYS A 62 0.76 9.80 5.19
CA LYS A 62 1.37 8.53 4.81
C LYS A 62 1.23 8.31 3.32
N GLU A 63 2.22 7.62 2.77
CA GLU A 63 2.25 7.27 1.36
C GLU A 63 1.57 5.93 1.09
N TYR A 64 0.91 5.86 -0.06
CA TYR A 64 0.19 4.69 -0.52
C TYR A 64 0.44 4.49 -2.01
N GLU A 65 0.51 3.23 -2.41
CA GLU A 65 0.34 2.79 -3.79
C GLU A 65 -0.93 1.93 -3.83
N ILE A 66 -1.94 2.38 -4.59
CA ILE A 66 -3.24 1.73 -4.72
C ILE A 66 -3.35 1.21 -6.14
N ARG A 67 -3.40 -0.12 -6.29
CA ARG A 67 -3.51 -0.80 -7.58
C ARG A 67 -4.94 -1.30 -7.74
N PHE A 68 -5.59 -0.93 -8.83
CA PHE A 68 -6.94 -1.36 -9.18
C PHE A 68 -6.90 -2.53 -10.15
N TYR A 69 -7.84 -3.44 -9.99
CA TYR A 69 -8.05 -4.61 -10.84
C TYR A 69 -9.53 -4.69 -11.27
N PRO A 70 -9.88 -5.56 -12.21
CA PRO A 70 -11.28 -5.76 -12.61
C PRO A 70 -12.15 -6.44 -11.53
N SER A 71 -11.54 -7.22 -10.63
CA SER A 71 -12.24 -7.94 -9.55
C SER A 71 -11.27 -8.34 -8.43
N HIS A 72 -11.82 -8.86 -7.33
CA HIS A 72 -11.02 -9.44 -6.25
C HIS A 72 -10.18 -10.63 -6.69
N ASP A 73 -10.79 -11.56 -7.43
CA ASP A 73 -10.08 -12.74 -7.93
C ASP A 73 -8.89 -12.34 -8.80
N VAL A 74 -9.04 -11.35 -9.69
CA VAL A 74 -7.92 -10.89 -10.52
C VAL A 74 -6.85 -10.18 -9.69
N ALA A 75 -7.24 -9.39 -8.67
CA ALA A 75 -6.28 -8.79 -7.74
C ALA A 75 -5.46 -9.88 -7.03
N VAL A 76 -6.11 -10.92 -6.50
CA VAL A 76 -5.44 -12.03 -5.83
C VAL A 76 -4.56 -12.82 -6.80
N GLU A 77 -5.10 -13.27 -7.93
CA GLU A 77 -4.41 -14.17 -8.85
C GLU A 77 -3.26 -13.51 -9.61
N SER A 78 -3.45 -12.26 -10.05
CA SER A 78 -2.49 -11.57 -10.92
C SER A 78 -1.62 -10.56 -10.16
N GLY A 79 -2.12 -9.98 -9.07
CA GLY A 79 -1.46 -8.88 -8.38
C GLY A 79 -0.62 -9.26 -7.17
N THR A 80 -0.92 -10.38 -6.50
CA THR A 80 -0.27 -10.78 -5.24
C THR A 80 1.25 -10.87 -5.38
N ALA A 81 1.75 -11.53 -6.43
CA ALA A 81 3.20 -11.70 -6.63
C ALA A 81 3.95 -10.34 -6.75
N PHE A 82 3.34 -9.36 -7.43
CA PHE A 82 3.90 -8.01 -7.54
C PHE A 82 3.81 -7.22 -6.22
N ALA A 83 2.87 -7.56 -5.34
CA ALA A 83 2.74 -6.92 -4.03
C ALA A 83 3.74 -7.52 -3.04
N ASP A 84 3.93 -8.84 -3.07
CA ASP A 84 4.97 -9.55 -2.31
C ASP A 84 6.36 -9.02 -2.68
N GLU A 85 6.67 -8.89 -3.98
CA GLU A 85 7.95 -8.36 -4.45
C GLU A 85 8.22 -6.92 -3.96
N ALA A 86 7.18 -6.12 -3.80
CA ALA A 86 7.27 -4.69 -3.52
C ALA A 86 7.24 -4.32 -2.03
N THR A 87 7.04 -5.28 -1.12
CA THR A 87 6.80 -5.02 0.31
C THR A 87 7.61 -5.93 1.23
N GLY A 88 7.75 -5.50 2.49
CA GLY A 88 8.42 -6.30 3.52
C GLY A 88 9.94 -6.24 3.46
N ASP A 89 10.59 -7.10 4.26
CA ASP A 89 12.05 -7.10 4.43
C ASP A 89 12.80 -7.67 3.20
N ASP A 90 12.13 -8.52 2.43
CA ASP A 90 12.69 -9.18 1.23
C ASP A 90 12.30 -8.47 -0.09
N ALA A 91 11.80 -7.23 -0.01
CA ALA A 91 11.36 -6.48 -1.18
C ALA A 91 12.49 -6.23 -2.20
N ILE A 92 12.17 -6.37 -3.49
CA ILE A 92 13.07 -6.06 -4.60
C ILE A 92 12.94 -4.58 -4.95
N LEU A 93 13.99 -3.81 -4.64
CA LEU A 93 14.01 -2.33 -4.77
C LEU A 93 15.05 -1.85 -5.81
N ASP A 94 15.70 -2.78 -6.49
CA ASP A 94 16.56 -2.54 -7.64
C ASP A 94 15.75 -2.64 -8.94
N LYS A 95 15.93 -1.66 -9.83
CA LYS A 95 15.19 -1.58 -11.10
C LYS A 95 15.60 -2.68 -12.08
N ASP A 96 16.82 -3.20 -11.96
CA ASP A 96 17.33 -4.23 -12.85
C ASP A 96 16.84 -5.63 -12.44
N GLU A 97 16.42 -5.79 -11.18
CA GLU A 97 15.89 -7.04 -10.62
C GLU A 97 14.36 -7.09 -10.60
N ALA A 98 13.70 -5.94 -10.44
CA ALA A 98 12.25 -5.88 -10.31
C ALA A 98 11.49 -6.32 -11.57
N THR A 99 10.43 -7.09 -11.37
CA THR A 99 9.52 -7.56 -12.43
C THR A 99 8.74 -6.39 -13.02
N TRP A 100 8.27 -5.47 -12.17
CA TRP A 100 7.61 -4.23 -12.60
C TRP A 100 8.36 -2.99 -12.09
N LYS A 101 8.87 -2.20 -13.04
CA LYS A 101 9.89 -1.16 -12.81
C LYS A 101 9.31 0.22 -12.51
N GLU A 102 8.08 0.47 -12.95
CA GLU A 102 7.42 1.74 -12.72
C GLU A 102 7.17 1.94 -11.22
N GLY A 103 7.33 3.16 -10.72
CA GLY A 103 7.18 3.49 -9.30
C GLY A 103 8.30 3.01 -8.35
N ILE A 104 9.31 2.24 -8.80
CA ILE A 104 10.28 1.60 -7.88
C ILE A 104 11.06 2.58 -6.98
N LYS A 105 11.33 3.80 -7.46
CA LYS A 105 12.00 4.84 -6.67
C LYS A 105 11.14 5.35 -5.53
N ASP A 106 9.82 5.28 -5.67
CA ASP A 106 8.86 5.71 -4.67
C ASP A 106 8.57 4.58 -3.66
N ARG A 107 8.91 3.32 -3.95
CA ARG A 107 8.73 2.18 -3.02
C ARG A 107 9.80 2.06 -1.93
N ARG A 108 10.77 2.96 -1.89
CA ARG A 108 11.96 2.82 -1.03
C ARG A 108 12.22 4.02 -0.13
N TYR A 109 12.76 3.75 1.05
CA TYR A 109 13.48 4.73 1.86
C TYR A 109 14.96 4.65 1.58
N PHE A 110 15.60 5.81 1.48
CA PHE A 110 17.06 5.93 1.46
C PHE A 110 17.53 6.46 2.80
N PHE A 111 18.35 5.69 3.49
CA PHE A 111 19.01 6.12 4.72
C PHE A 111 20.42 6.56 4.38
N ALA A 112 20.71 7.85 4.58
CA ALA A 112 22.07 8.34 4.42
C ALA A 112 22.99 7.61 5.43
N GLY A 113 24.11 7.09 4.93
CA GLY A 113 25.14 6.55 5.79
C GLY A 113 25.86 7.67 6.58
N PRO A 114 26.73 7.31 7.53
CA PRO A 114 27.51 8.27 8.30
C PRO A 114 28.24 9.28 7.39
N ILE A 115 28.30 10.53 7.84
CA ILE A 115 28.97 11.63 7.12
C ILE A 115 30.42 11.23 6.81
N GLY A 116 30.82 11.31 5.54
CA GLY A 116 32.18 10.98 5.09
C GLY A 116 32.36 9.58 4.48
N THR A 117 31.36 8.71 4.57
CA THR A 117 31.34 7.44 3.81
C THR A 117 30.52 7.59 2.54
N HIS A 118 31.20 7.75 1.41
CA HIS A 118 30.55 7.70 0.10
C HIS A 118 30.00 6.28 -0.14
N GLY A 119 28.69 6.15 -0.36
CA GLY A 119 28.06 4.89 -0.76
C GLY A 119 27.61 3.94 0.37
N SER A 120 27.63 4.35 1.63
CA SER A 120 27.22 3.49 2.78
C SER A 120 25.73 3.60 3.16
N GLY A 121 24.91 4.23 2.32
CA GLY A 121 23.49 4.38 2.58
C GLY A 121 22.73 3.06 2.40
N GLY A 122 21.72 2.84 3.25
CA GLY A 122 20.84 1.68 3.17
C GLY A 122 19.56 1.99 2.38
N VAL A 123 19.07 1.01 1.62
CA VAL A 123 17.75 1.04 1.00
C VAL A 123 16.84 0.08 1.75
N LYS A 124 15.63 0.51 2.11
CA LYS A 124 14.59 -0.39 2.65
C LYS A 124 13.27 -0.14 1.97
N ALA A 125 12.39 -1.14 2.03
CA ALA A 125 11.02 -0.99 1.57
C ALA A 125 10.33 0.12 2.38
N LYS A 126 9.56 0.95 1.67
CA LYS A 126 8.68 1.93 2.28
C LYS A 126 7.42 1.28 2.85
N TYR A 127 6.98 0.24 2.16
CA TYR A 127 5.77 -0.51 2.45
C TYR A 127 6.14 -1.77 3.20
N GLY A 128 5.75 -1.86 4.47
CA GLY A 128 5.99 -3.03 5.31
C GLY A 128 5.06 -4.21 4.99
N GLY A 129 4.02 -3.98 4.20
CA GLY A 129 3.04 -4.97 3.73
C GLY A 129 1.94 -4.30 2.91
N TYR A 130 0.93 -5.09 2.55
CA TYR A 130 -0.22 -4.65 1.76
C TYR A 130 -1.52 -5.30 2.25
N VAL A 131 -2.65 -4.81 1.74
CA VAL A 131 -3.95 -5.48 1.82
C VAL A 131 -4.51 -5.71 0.42
N ILE A 132 -5.27 -6.80 0.26
CA ILE A 132 -6.16 -7.04 -0.87
C ILE A 132 -7.60 -7.03 -0.35
N TYR A 133 -8.41 -6.09 -0.82
CA TYR A 133 -9.83 -5.95 -0.47
C TYR A 133 -10.60 -5.45 -1.68
N GLY A 134 -11.72 -6.10 -2.01
CA GLY A 134 -12.44 -5.78 -3.23
C GLY A 134 -11.54 -5.97 -4.43
N ASN A 135 -11.62 -5.04 -5.39
CA ASN A 135 -10.75 -5.00 -6.56
C ASN A 135 -9.41 -4.26 -6.36
N MET A 136 -8.99 -3.97 -5.12
CA MET A 136 -7.78 -3.21 -4.85
C MET A 136 -6.69 -4.05 -4.18
N ILE A 137 -5.45 -3.75 -4.54
CA ILE A 137 -4.28 -4.01 -3.70
C ILE A 137 -3.73 -2.67 -3.22
N MET A 138 -3.59 -2.49 -1.91
CA MET A 138 -3.03 -1.28 -1.33
C MET A 138 -1.74 -1.58 -0.59
N LEU A 139 -0.63 -1.00 -1.06
CA LEU A 139 0.65 -1.00 -0.37
C LEU A 139 0.72 0.28 0.45
N CYS A 140 0.81 0.14 1.78
CA CYS A 140 0.71 1.28 2.70
C CYS A 140 2.02 1.48 3.42
N GLU A 141 2.48 2.73 3.52
CA GLU A 141 3.72 3.06 4.23
C GLU A 141 3.70 2.40 5.61
N GLY A 142 4.78 1.76 6.04
CA GLY A 142 4.84 1.08 7.32
C GLY A 142 6.22 0.53 7.62
N ALA A 143 6.66 0.65 8.87
CA ALA A 143 7.95 0.08 9.27
C ALA A 143 7.97 -1.46 9.31
N ASN A 144 6.79 -2.08 9.26
CA ASN A 144 6.56 -3.52 9.23
C ASN A 144 5.11 -3.77 8.76
N ALA A 145 4.77 -5.04 8.52
CA ALA A 145 3.44 -5.45 8.06
C ALA A 145 2.31 -4.94 8.97
N ALA A 146 2.45 -5.03 10.29
CA ALA A 146 1.41 -4.59 11.22
C ALA A 146 1.09 -3.08 11.08
N HIS A 147 2.12 -2.24 10.97
CA HIS A 147 1.92 -0.80 10.73
C HIS A 147 1.29 -0.51 9.36
N SER A 148 1.68 -1.25 8.32
CA SER A 148 1.08 -1.11 6.99
C SER A 148 -0.39 -1.52 6.99
N LEU A 149 -0.73 -2.67 7.58
CA LEU A 149 -2.10 -3.18 7.70
C LEU A 149 -3.01 -2.20 8.46
N ASP A 150 -2.54 -1.65 9.58
CA ASP A 150 -3.30 -0.65 10.35
C ASP A 150 -3.62 0.61 9.52
N ARG A 151 -2.67 1.07 8.70
CA ARG A 151 -2.83 2.26 7.85
C ARG A 151 -3.71 1.97 6.64
N CYS A 152 -3.52 0.83 5.99
CA CYS A 152 -4.41 0.36 4.92
C CYS A 152 -5.85 0.25 5.43
N GLY A 153 -6.04 -0.39 6.59
CA GLY A 153 -7.35 -0.56 7.19
C GLY A 153 -8.04 0.77 7.53
N ALA A 154 -7.27 1.78 7.97
CA ALA A 154 -7.81 3.11 8.21
C ALA A 154 -8.31 3.79 6.91
N LEU A 155 -7.56 3.67 5.81
CA LEU A 155 -7.96 4.24 4.53
C LEU A 155 -9.13 3.46 3.91
N LEU A 156 -9.13 2.12 3.98
CA LEU A 156 -10.27 1.28 3.59
C LEU A 156 -11.55 1.66 4.34
N ALA A 157 -11.46 1.84 5.67
CA ALA A 157 -12.59 2.28 6.48
C ALA A 157 -13.07 3.69 6.08
N ALA A 158 -12.16 4.60 5.72
CA ALA A 158 -12.51 5.93 5.22
C ALA A 158 -13.22 5.88 3.85
N MET A 159 -12.90 4.90 3.01
CA MET A 159 -13.65 4.59 1.78
C MET A 159 -14.95 3.84 2.04
N GLY A 160 -15.25 3.50 3.30
CA GLY A 160 -16.47 2.80 3.72
C GLY A 160 -16.44 1.28 3.53
N ALA A 161 -15.26 0.66 3.51
CA ALA A 161 -15.15 -0.80 3.56
C ALA A 161 -15.62 -1.36 4.92
N ASP A 162 -16.27 -2.52 4.91
CA ASP A 162 -16.70 -3.23 6.12
C ASP A 162 -15.87 -4.53 6.26
N PRO A 163 -15.03 -4.65 7.30
CA PRO A 163 -14.21 -5.85 7.49
C PRO A 163 -15.02 -7.12 7.82
N LEU A 164 -16.34 -7.02 8.00
CA LEU A 164 -17.25 -8.12 8.31
C LEU A 164 -18.28 -8.42 7.20
N GLU A 165 -18.12 -7.83 6.02
CA GLU A 165 -18.97 -8.14 4.85
C GLU A 165 -19.07 -9.64 4.54
#